data_AF-A0A167W7B1-F1
#
_entry.id   AF-A0A167W7B1-F1
#
_cell.length_a   1.000
_cell.length_b   1.000
_cell.length_c   1.000
_cell.angle_alpha   90.00
_cell.angle_beta   90.00
_cell.angle_gamma   90.00
#
_symmetry.space_group_name_H-M   'P 1'
#
loop_
_entity.id
_entity.type
_entity.pdbx_description
1 polymer ?
#
loop_
_entity_poly.entity_id
_entity_poly.type
_entity_poly.pdbx_seq_one_letter_code
_entity_poly.pdbx_strand_id
1 'polypeptide(L)'
;MNPKDWDVICIQEPYFNWQGLSRATNGWTPVYPPQHKKGEKTRSLTLVSPFIATDAWEALPVDSLDITAVKLTCDFGIIHLFNLY
;
A
#
# COMPACT_ATOMS: atom_id res chain seq x y z
N MET A 1 -11.10 0.83 -10.32
CA MET A 1 -10.22 1.90 -9.80
C MET A 1 -9.20 2.22 -10.89
N ASN A 2 -9.38 3.35 -11.58
CA ASN A 2 -8.46 3.78 -12.63
C ASN A 2 -7.28 4.51 -11.97
N PRO A 3 -6.02 4.10 -12.22
CA PRO A 3 -4.86 4.78 -11.61
C PRO A 3 -4.66 6.23 -12.05
N LYS A 4 -5.41 6.71 -13.05
CA LYS A 4 -5.44 8.13 -13.44
C LYS A 4 -6.27 9.02 -12.51
N ASP A 5 -7.16 8.43 -11.72
CA ASP A 5 -8.07 9.18 -10.85
C ASP A 5 -7.49 9.37 -9.45
N TRP A 6 -6.51 8.54 -9.06
CA TRP A 6 -5.93 8.52 -7.71
C TRP A 6 -4.45 8.14 -7.74
N ASP A 7 -3.66 8.79 -6.88
CA ASP A 7 -2.23 8.49 -6.72
C ASP A 7 -1.97 7.36 -5.70
N VAL A 8 -2.72 7.38 -4.60
CA VAL A 8 -2.61 6.38 -3.52
C VAL A 8 -4.00 6.02 -3.02
N ILE A 9 -4.26 4.74 -2.78
CA ILE A 9 -5.51 4.23 -2.20
C ILE A 9 -5.20 3.49 -0.90
N CYS A 10 -5.92 3.84 0.17
CA CYS A 10 -5.87 3.15 1.46
C CYS A 10 -7.07 2.23 1.59
N ILE A 11 -6.85 0.95 1.88
CA ILE A 11 -7.89 -0.05 2.06
C ILE A 11 -7.77 -0.64 3.47
N GLN A 12 -8.89 -0.67 4.18
CA GLN A 12 -9.07 -1.39 5.42
C GLN A 12 -9.81 -2.72 5.18
N GLU A 13 -9.50 -3.73 5.98
CA GLU A 13 -10.04 -5.09 5.87
C GLU A 13 -10.04 -5.67 4.43
N PRO A 14 -8.91 -5.61 3.70
CA PRO A 14 -8.85 -6.11 2.33
C PRO A 14 -9.18 -7.61 2.25
N TYR A 15 -9.93 -7.98 1.22
CA TYR A 15 -10.15 -9.37 0.87
C TYR A 15 -8.93 -9.95 0.14
N PHE A 16 -8.41 -11.07 0.64
CA PHE A 16 -7.30 -11.83 0.04
C PHE A 16 -7.80 -13.12 -0.60
N ASN A 17 -7.21 -13.48 -1.73
CA ASN A 17 -7.44 -14.78 -2.34
C ASN A 17 -6.62 -15.88 -1.62
N TRP A 18 -6.76 -17.13 -2.06
CA TRP A 18 -6.06 -18.28 -1.50
C TRP A 18 -4.52 -18.23 -1.62
N GLN A 19 -3.98 -17.33 -2.44
CA GLN A 19 -2.54 -17.07 -2.59
C GLN A 19 -2.05 -15.94 -1.66
N GLY A 20 -2.92 -15.41 -0.79
CA GLY A 20 -2.61 -14.26 0.06
C GLY A 20 -2.57 -12.93 -0.71
N LEU A 21 -2.86 -12.92 -2.01
CA LEU A 21 -2.86 -11.70 -2.79
C LEU A 21 -4.22 -11.01 -2.65
N SER A 22 -4.19 -9.71 -2.38
CA SER A 22 -5.39 -8.90 -2.56
C SER A 22 -5.74 -8.94 -4.04
N ARG A 23 -7.02 -8.80 -4.40
CA ARG A 23 -7.39 -8.45 -5.78
C ARG A 23 -6.96 -7.01 -6.06
N ALA A 24 -5.65 -6.77 -6.01
CA ALA A 24 -5.04 -5.53 -6.43
C ALA A 24 -5.46 -5.34 -7.88
N THR A 25 -6.26 -4.30 -8.10
CA THR A 25 -6.78 -3.93 -9.39
C THR A 25 -5.62 -3.83 -10.40
N ASN A 26 -5.81 -4.33 -11.62
CA ASN A 26 -4.81 -4.28 -12.68
C ASN A 26 -4.14 -2.89 -12.73
N GLY A 27 -2.82 -2.86 -12.62
CA GLY A 27 -2.01 -1.64 -12.73
C GLY A 27 -1.59 -0.97 -11.42
N TRP A 28 -2.01 -1.47 -10.25
CA TRP A 28 -1.61 -0.89 -8.95
C TRP A 28 -0.43 -1.63 -8.34
N THR A 29 0.46 -0.92 -7.64
CA THR A 29 1.53 -1.53 -6.82
C THR A 29 1.06 -1.66 -5.37
N PRO A 30 0.82 -2.89 -4.87
CA PRO A 30 0.37 -3.08 -3.49
C PRO A 30 1.52 -2.99 -2.49
N VAL A 31 1.26 -2.32 -1.37
CA VAL A 31 2.12 -2.24 -0.20
C VAL A 31 1.42 -2.95 0.95
N TYR A 32 2.03 -4.05 1.39
CA TYR A 32 1.55 -4.87 2.49
C TYR A 32 2.36 -4.59 3.76
N PRO A 33 1.80 -4.85 4.96
CA PRO A 33 2.58 -4.89 6.18
C PRO A 33 3.76 -5.88 6.06
N PRO A 34 4.91 -5.63 6.71
CA PRO A 34 6.06 -6.52 6.69
C PRO A 34 5.73 -7.97 7.09
N GLN A 35 4.76 -8.13 7.99
CA GLN A 35 4.34 -9.43 8.52
C GLN A 35 3.34 -10.19 7.63
N HIS A 36 2.86 -9.60 6.52
CA HIS A 36 1.85 -10.18 5.63
C HIS A 36 2.15 -11.62 5.19
N LYS A 37 3.42 -11.91 4.85
CA LYS A 37 3.84 -13.24 4.37
C LYS A 37 3.93 -14.30 5.47
N LYS A 38 3.76 -13.94 6.75
CA LYS A 38 3.80 -14.87 7.88
C LYS A 38 2.50 -15.66 8.07
N GLY A 39 1.51 -15.46 7.20
CA GLY A 39 0.21 -16.15 7.28
C GLY A 39 -0.77 -15.52 8.26
N GLU A 40 -0.41 -14.38 8.85
CA GLU A 40 -1.27 -13.64 9.77
C GLU A 40 -2.21 -12.70 8.98
N LYS A 41 -3.40 -12.44 9.54
CA LYS A 41 -4.44 -11.65 8.87
C LYS A 41 -3.96 -10.21 8.68
N THR A 42 -3.66 -9.83 7.44
CA THR A 42 -3.40 -8.44 7.07
C THR A 42 -4.69 -7.63 7.14
N ARG A 43 -4.67 -6.47 7.80
CA ARG A 43 -5.87 -5.64 8.00
C ARG A 43 -5.78 -4.27 7.35
N SER A 44 -4.60 -3.87 6.87
CA SER A 44 -4.43 -2.70 6.01
C SER A 44 -3.65 -3.02 4.73
N LEU A 45 -3.99 -2.32 3.65
CA LEU A 45 -3.34 -2.40 2.36
C LEU A 45 -3.28 -1.00 1.75
N THR A 46 -2.12 -0.60 1.27
CA THR A 46 -1.98 0.62 0.47
C THR A 46 -1.71 0.24 -0.98
N LEU A 47 -2.38 0.89 -1.93
CA LEU A 47 -2.11 0.74 -3.36
C LEU A 47 -1.48 2.04 -3.87
N VAL A 48 -0.33 1.94 -4.53
CA VAL A 48 0.35 3.08 -5.17
C VAL A 48 0.14 3.03 -6.68
N SER A 49 -0.20 4.17 -7.25
CA SER A 49 -0.42 4.35 -8.69
C SER A 49 0.89 4.11 -9.46
N PRO A 50 0.84 3.45 -10.64
CA PRO A 50 2.02 3.22 -11.47
C PRO A 50 2.53 4.51 -12.15
N PHE A 51 1.76 5.61 -12.05
CA PHE A 51 2.15 6.92 -12.56
C PHE A 51 3.06 7.69 -11.61
N ILE A 52 3.21 7.24 -10.36
CA ILE A 52 4.25 7.73 -9.46
C ILE A 52 5.55 7.01 -9.80
N ALA A 53 6.61 7.76 -10.09
CA ALA A 53 7.93 7.20 -10.36
C ALA A 53 8.37 6.30 -9.19
N THR A 54 8.93 5.14 -9.49
CA THR A 54 9.25 4.11 -8.49
C THR A 54 10.31 4.52 -7.47
N ASP A 55 11.09 5.56 -7.78
CA ASP A 55 12.09 6.19 -6.91
C ASP A 55 11.52 7.39 -6.12
N ALA A 56 10.33 7.87 -6.48
CA ALA A 56 9.63 8.95 -5.78
C ALA A 56 8.82 8.44 -4.58
N TRP A 57 8.83 7.12 -4.31
CA TRP A 57 8.19 6.57 -3.12
C TRP A 57 8.87 5.32 -2.58
N GLU A 58 8.67 5.04 -1.30
CA GLU A 58 9.08 3.77 -0.69
C GLU A 58 8.07 3.31 0.36
N ALA A 59 7.98 1.99 0.56
CA ALA A 59 7.25 1.42 1.68
C ALA A 59 8.06 1.59 2.97
N LEU A 60 7.41 2.02 4.05
CA LEU A 60 8.02 2.16 5.36
C LEU A 60 7.71 0.92 6.20
N PRO A 61 8.73 0.26 6.79
CA PRO A 61 8.48 -0.90 7.63
C PRO A 61 7.87 -0.45 8.97
N VAL A 62 6.62 -0.83 9.19
CA VAL A 62 5.95 -0.70 10.49
C VAL A 62 5.63 -2.11 10.98
N ASP A 63 6.03 -2.43 12.21
CA ASP A 63 5.88 -3.76 12.78
C ASP A 63 4.46 -4.00 13.32
N SER A 64 3.46 -3.93 12.43
CA SER A 64 2.05 -4.17 12.72
C SER A 64 1.30 -4.60 11.47
N LEU A 65 0.42 -5.59 11.57
CA LEU A 65 -0.49 -6.02 10.49
C LEU A 65 -1.62 -5.05 10.19
N ASP A 66 -1.80 -4.06 11.06
CA ASP A 66 -2.86 -3.05 11.00
C ASP A 66 -2.38 -1.79 10.30
N ILE A 67 -1.07 -1.68 10.06
CA ILE A 67 -0.44 -0.47 9.53
C ILE A 67 0.29 -0.76 8.24
N THR A 68 -0.07 -0.02 7.20
CA THR A 68 0.71 0.12 5.97
C THR A 68 1.18 1.56 5.89
N ALA A 69 2.44 1.76 5.54
CA ALA A 69 3.02 3.08 5.49
C ALA A 69 3.85 3.26 4.23
N VAL A 70 3.74 4.44 3.63
CA VAL A 70 4.54 4.85 2.47
C VAL A 70 5.11 6.25 2.69
N LYS A 71 6.34 6.45 2.23
CA LYS A 71 6.96 7.77 2.08
C LYS A 71 6.85 8.18 0.63
N LEU A 72 6.33 9.37 0.36
CA LEU A 72 6.35 10.01 -0.96
C LEU A 72 7.34 11.17 -0.93
N THR A 73 8.20 11.24 -1.94
CA THR A 73 9.12 12.35 -2.18
C THR A 73 8.53 13.20 -3.29
N CYS A 74 8.17 14.44 -2.98
CA CYS A 74 7.56 15.40 -3.90
C CYS A 74 8.42 16.65 -4.00
N ASP A 75 8.21 17.45 -5.05
CA ASP A 75 8.94 18.72 -5.23
C ASP A 75 8.69 19.72 -4.09
N PHE A 76 7.55 19.60 -3.41
CA PHE A 76 7.17 20.44 -2.27
C PHE A 76 7.54 19.85 -0.90
N GLY A 77 8.17 18.68 -0.86
CA GLY A 77 8.60 18.04 0.37
C GLY A 77 8.24 16.56 0.46
N ILE A 78 8.31 16.02 1.68
CA ILE A 78 8.12 14.59 1.94
C ILE A 78 6.77 14.39 2.64
N ILE A 79 5.97 13.46 2.12
CA ILE A 79 4.73 13.00 2.77
C ILE A 79 4.97 11.62 3.37
N HIS A 80 4.70 11.46 4.66
CA HIS A 80 4.60 10.14 5.28
C HIS A 80 3.11 9.82 5.46
N LEU A 81 2.64 8.80 4.76
CA LEU A 81 1.26 8.36 4.79
C LEU A 81 1.16 7.04 5.55
N PHE A 82 0.40 7.04 6.64
CA PHE A 82 0.11 5.85 7.44
C PHE A 82 -1.37 5.51 7.26
N ASN A 83 -1.64 4.30 6.76
CA ASN A 83 -2.98 3.72 6.69
C ASN A 83 -3.15 2.75 7.86
N LEU A 84 -4.08 3.08 8.77
CA LEU A 84 -4.36 2.31 9.99
C LEU A 84 -5.76 1.70 9.89
N TYR A 85 -5.88 0.46 10.38
CA TYR A 85 -7.14 -0.20 10.66
C TYR A 85 -7.46 -0.15 12.16
#